data_AF-A0A6P1IS64-F1
#
_entry.id   AF-A0A6P1IS64-F1
#
_cell.length_a   1.000
_cell.length_b   1.000
_cell.length_c   1.000
_cell.angle_alpha   90.00
_cell.angle_beta   90.00
_cell.angle_gamma   90.00
#
_symmetry.space_group_name_H-M   'P 1'
#
loop_
_entity.id
_entity.type
_entity.pdbx_description
1 polymer ?
#
loop_
_entity_poly.entity_id
_entity_poly.type
_entity_poly.pdbx_seq_one_letter_code
_entity_poly.pdbx_strand_id
1 'polypeptide(L)' 'MEPQDLQDHELKAQAHEWRTRALRGEKHARGIAHALEREVRRRFSTPSNDTVYDALDLRPLEQRQEEALRPSWKFW' A
#
# COMPACT_ATOMS: atom_id res chain seq x y z
N MET A 1 -11.95 10.30 19.90
CA MET A 1 -10.52 10.61 19.72
C MET A 1 -10.27 10.55 18.23
N GLU A 2 -9.97 11.68 17.61
CA GLU A 2 -9.71 11.71 16.17
C GLU A 2 -8.29 11.22 15.90
N PRO A 3 -8.06 10.42 14.85
CA PRO A 3 -6.74 9.86 14.53
C PRO A 3 -5.71 10.94 14.17
N GLN A 4 -6.18 12.15 13.85
CA GLN A 4 -5.35 13.30 13.47
C GLN A 4 -4.64 13.95 14.67
N ASP A 5 -5.14 13.75 15.89
CA ASP A 5 -4.59 14.38 17.10
C ASP A 5 -3.45 13.56 17.74
N LEU A 6 -3.24 12.33 17.24
CA LEU A 6 -2.26 11.39 17.79
C LEU A 6 -0.85 11.72 17.33
N GLN A 7 0.11 11.51 18.23
CA GLN A 7 1.52 11.51 17.86
C GLN A 7 1.84 10.31 16.97
N ASP A 8 2.83 10.47 16.13
CA ASP A 8 3.22 9.52 15.09
C ASP A 8 3.53 8.10 15.60
N HIS A 9 4.12 7.99 16.79
CA HIS A 9 4.42 6.71 17.44
C HIS A 9 3.15 6.07 18.03
N GLU A 10 2.30 6.88 18.66
CA GLU A 10 1.04 6.42 19.25
C GLU A 10 0.05 5.97 18.18
N LEU A 11 -0.01 6.69 17.07
CA LEU A 11 -0.84 6.36 15.91
C LEU A 11 -0.50 4.97 15.37
N LYS A 12 0.79 4.66 15.21
CA LYS A 12 1.26 3.33 14.77
C LYS A 12 0.96 2.25 15.79
N ALA A 13 1.20 2.50 17.07
CA ALA A 13 0.93 1.55 18.14
C ALA A 13 -0.57 1.20 18.23
N GLN A 14 -1.44 2.22 18.20
CA GLN A 14 -2.89 2.02 18.23
C GLN A 14 -3.39 1.33 16.97
N ALA A 15 -2.89 1.70 15.78
CA ALA A 15 -3.26 1.01 14.55
C ALA A 15 -2.98 -0.50 14.63
N HIS A 16 -1.79 -0.88 15.12
CA HIS A 16 -1.40 -2.28 15.30
C HIS A 16 -2.25 -3.02 16.35
N GLU A 17 -2.54 -2.37 17.47
CA GLU A 17 -3.36 -2.93 18.54
C GLU A 17 -4.80 -3.20 18.05
N TRP A 18 -5.43 -2.20 17.41
CA TRP A 18 -6.76 -2.35 16.85
C TRP A 18 -6.82 -3.35 15.70
N ARG A 19 -5.75 -3.46 14.89
CA ARG A 19 -5.62 -4.52 13.88
C ARG A 19 -5.65 -5.90 14.53
N THR A 20 -4.90 -6.10 15.60
CA THR A 20 -4.84 -7.38 16.32
C THR A 20 -6.20 -7.74 16.92
N ARG A 21 -6.89 -6.76 17.51
CA ARG A 21 -8.27 -6.92 18.00
C ARG A 21 -9.26 -7.26 16.89
N ALA A 22 -9.15 -6.61 15.74
CA ALA A 22 -9.97 -6.90 14.58
C ALA A 22 -9.74 -8.33 14.05
N LEU A 23 -8.50 -8.82 14.07
CA LEU A 23 -8.16 -10.20 13.69
C LEU A 23 -8.71 -11.23 14.68
N ARG A 24 -8.88 -10.86 15.95
CA ARG A 24 -9.53 -11.69 16.97
C ARG A 24 -11.07 -11.73 16.83
N GLY A 25 -11.64 -10.99 15.86
CA GLY A 25 -13.08 -11.00 15.58
C GLY A 25 -13.88 -9.92 16.32
N GLU A 26 -13.22 -8.92 16.92
CA GLU A 26 -13.93 -7.82 17.57
C GLU A 26 -14.65 -6.94 16.53
N LYS A 27 -15.99 -6.88 16.62
CA LYS A 27 -16.87 -6.29 15.60
C LYS A 27 -16.58 -4.82 15.27
N HIS A 28 -16.21 -4.03 16.28
CA HIS A 28 -15.96 -2.58 16.12
C HIS A 28 -14.49 -2.25 15.84
N ALA A 29 -13.58 -3.18 16.15
CA ALA A 29 -12.14 -2.95 16.02
C ALA A 29 -11.70 -2.75 14.57
N ARG A 30 -12.39 -3.38 13.60
CA ARG A 30 -12.03 -3.26 12.18
C ARG A 30 -12.18 -1.83 11.65
N GLY A 31 -13.23 -1.12 12.05
CA GLY A 31 -13.47 0.27 11.65
C GLY A 31 -12.42 1.21 12.24
N ILE A 32 -12.11 1.02 13.52
CA ILE A 32 -11.12 1.83 14.25
C ILE A 32 -9.71 1.60 13.69
N ALA A 33 -9.32 0.33 13.50
CA ALA A 33 -8.05 -0.04 12.87
C ALA A 33 -7.90 0.62 11.50
N HIS A 34 -8.94 0.55 10.66
CA HIS A 34 -8.88 1.11 9.32
C HIS A 34 -8.74 2.64 9.32
N ALA A 35 -9.42 3.34 10.23
CA ALA A 35 -9.30 4.80 10.35
C ALA A 35 -7.88 5.22 10.75
N LEU A 36 -7.27 4.51 11.71
CA LEU A 36 -5.89 4.75 12.16
C LEU A 36 -4.87 4.40 11.05
N GLU A 37 -5.02 3.25 10.40
CA GLU A 37 -4.15 2.83 9.28
C GLU A 37 -4.18 3.79 8.10
N ARG A 38 -5.36 4.35 7.79
CA ARG A 38 -5.50 5.36 6.73
C ARG A 38 -4.69 6.61 7.07
N GLU A 39 -4.72 7.04 8.32
CA GLU A 39 -3.95 8.19 8.79
C GLU A 39 -2.44 7.88 8.84
N VAL A 40 -2.04 6.66 9.23
CA VAL A 40 -0.65 6.18 9.11
C VAL A 40 -0.21 6.25 7.64
N ARG A 41 -1.02 5.74 6.72
CA ARG A 41 -0.68 5.81 5.28
C ARG A 41 -0.61 7.26 4.81
N ARG A 42 -1.48 8.15 5.26
CA ARG A 42 -1.44 9.57 4.88
C ARG A 42 -0.16 10.27 5.34
N ARG A 43 0.31 9.99 6.57
CA ARG A 43 1.50 10.64 7.15
C ARG A 43 2.83 10.03 6.73
N PHE A 44 2.87 8.70 6.62
CA PHE A 44 4.11 7.94 6.40
C PHE A 44 4.21 7.32 5.01
N SER A 45 3.17 7.37 4.18
CA SER A 45 3.38 7.13 2.76
C SER A 45 4.16 8.31 2.22
N THR A 46 5.48 8.16 2.18
CA THR A 46 6.30 8.85 1.20
C THR A 46 5.60 8.75 -0.17
N PRO A 47 5.72 9.74 -1.05
CA PRO A 47 5.42 9.58 -2.47
C PRO A 47 6.45 8.63 -3.11
N SER A 48 6.61 7.42 -2.57
CA SER A 48 7.38 6.33 -3.16
C SER A 48 6.74 5.83 -4.44
N ASN A 49 5.52 6.31 -4.76
CA ASN A 49 4.92 6.05 -6.05
C ASN A 49 5.73 6.64 -7.21
N ASP A 50 6.56 7.67 -7.01
CA ASP A 50 7.46 8.14 -8.08
C ASP A 50 8.42 7.03 -8.53
N THR A 51 8.91 6.19 -7.61
CA THR A 51 9.77 5.04 -7.95
C THR A 51 8.99 3.87 -8.55
N VAL A 52 7.72 3.71 -8.17
CA VAL A 52 6.86 2.66 -8.75
C VAL A 52 6.46 3.03 -10.17
N TYR A 53 6.07 4.28 -10.42
CA TYR A 53 5.74 4.76 -11.77
C TYR A 53 6.94 4.68 -12.72
N ASP A 54 8.15 4.94 -12.25
CA ASP A 54 9.38 4.78 -13.05
C ASP A 54 9.67 3.32 -13.42
N ALA A 55 9.23 2.36 -12.59
CA ALA A 55 9.36 0.93 -12.84
C ALA A 55 8.17 0.32 -13.61
N LEU A 56 7.08 1.08 -13.84
CA LEU A 56 5.95 0.60 -14.62
C LEU A 56 6.26 0.73 -16.12
N ASP A 57 6.09 -0.37 -16.85
CA ASP A 57 6.13 -0.34 -18.30
C ASP A 57 4.90 0.40 -18.85
N LEU A 58 5.05 1.70 -19.13
CA LEU A 58 4.00 2.57 -19.69
C LEU A 58 3.88 2.49 -21.22
N ARG A 59 4.58 1.57 -21.88
CA ARG A 59 4.50 1.42 -23.34
C ARG A 59 3.10 0.92 -23.76
N PRO A 60 2.63 1.24 -24.99
CA PRO A 60 1.34 0.78 -25.51
C PRO A 60 1.17 -0.75 -25.44
N LEU A 61 -0.08 -1.21 -25.26
CA LEU A 61 -0.39 -2.62 -25.04
C LEU A 61 0.04 -3.52 -26.22
N GLU A 62 -0.10 -3.00 -27.44
CA GLU A 62 0.27 -3.65 -28.69
C GLU A 62 1.77 -3.96 -28.70
N GLN A 63 2.59 -3.00 -28.28
CA GLN A 63 4.04 -3.15 -28.21
C GLN A 63 4.47 -4.19 -27.17
N ARG A 64 3.79 -4.24 -26.01
CA ARG A 64 4.08 -5.24 -24.97
C ARG A 64 3.74 -6.66 -25.44
N GLN A 65 2.65 -6.83 -26.19
CA GLN A 65 2.25 -8.13 -26.74
C GLN A 65 3.22 -8.61 -27.82
N GLU A 66 3.67 -7.72 -28.70
CA GLU A 66 4.64 -8.08 -29.75
C GLU A 66 5.98 -8.54 -29.16
N GLU A 67 6.46 -7.90 -28.09
CA GLU A 67 7.71 -8.31 -27.42
C GLU A 67 7.57 -9.63 -26.67
N ALA A 68 6.43 -9.90 -26.04
CA ALA A 68 6.16 -11.17 -25.37
C ALA A 68 6.13 -12.36 -26.35
N LEU A 69 5.78 -12.10 -27.62
CA LEU A 69 5.78 -13.11 -28.69
C LEU A 69 7.17 -13.34 -29.30
N ARG A 70 8.17 -12.51 -28.98
CA ARG A 70 9.53 -12.69 -29.49
C ARG A 70 10.23 -13.80 -28.71
N PRO A 71 10.74 -14.85 -29.39
CA PRO A 71 11.50 -15.89 -28.72
C PRO A 71 12.77 -15.29 -28.11
N SER A 72 12.89 -15.33 -26.79
CA SER A 72 14.05 -14.85 -26.01
C SER A 72 15.36 -15.58 -26.35
N TRP A 73 15.27 -16.72 -27.03
CA TRP A 73 16.40 -17.54 -27.46
C TRP A 73 17.13 -17.02 -28.71
N LYS A 74 16.61 -15.99 -29.38
CA LYS A 74 17.24 -15.40 -30.59
C LYS A 74 18.40 -14.43 -30.29
N PHE A 75 18.67 -14.15 -29.01
CA PHE A 75 19.73 -13.25 -28.56
C PHE A 75 20.96 -13.98 -28.00
N TRP A 76 21.08 -15.28 -28.28
CA TRP A 76 22.31 -16.07 -28.10
C TRP A 76 22.93 -16.39 -29.46
#